data_AF-A0AAJ2IY08-F1
#
_entry.id   AF-A0AAJ2IY08-F1
#
_cell.length_a   1.000
_cell.length_b   1.000
_cell.length_c   1.000
_cell.angle_alpha   90.00
_cell.angle_beta   90.00
_cell.angle_gamma   90.00
#
_symmetry.space_group_name_H-M   'P 1'
#
loop_
_entity.id
_entity.type
_entity.pdbx_description
1 polymer ?
#
loop_
_entity_poly.entity_id
_entity_poly.type
_entity_poly.pdbx_seq_one_letter_code
_entity_poly.pdbx_strand_id
1 'polypeptide(L)'
;MNDIKKILTKLGLVINPLKLIKLLKQVDYLFKQNQNNYPNDRKTTDLYLKIDSSMYVFQGNKFSKVEKLPEVCSLITLSERSITKSLAILGETEQKDIYVLLKALSKVKNADTYQKIFDEISEEFSTNLSMNQLIKSISKVVLK
;
A
#
# COMPACT_ATOMS: atom_id res chain seq x y z
N MET A 1 -16.32 4.18 -4.45
CA MET A 1 -16.03 4.10 -5.91
C MET A 1 -15.47 5.39 -6.48
N ASN A 2 -16.02 6.56 -6.12
CA ASN A 2 -15.53 7.85 -6.62
C ASN A 2 -14.10 8.17 -6.16
N ASP A 3 -13.77 7.91 -4.89
CA ASP A 3 -12.43 8.16 -4.34
C ASP A 3 -11.36 7.25 -4.97
N ILE A 4 -11.69 5.97 -5.18
CA ILE A 4 -10.79 5.02 -5.87
C ILE A 4 -10.50 5.50 -7.29
N LYS A 5 -11.52 5.91 -8.05
CA LYS A 5 -11.32 6.46 -9.41
C LYS A 5 -10.41 7.69 -9.37
N LYS A 6 -10.64 8.63 -8.45
CA LYS A 6 -9.80 9.82 -8.28
C LYS A 6 -8.35 9.48 -7.94
N ILE A 7 -8.12 8.52 -7.04
CA ILE A 7 -6.77 8.05 -6.68
C ILE A 7 -6.06 7.48 -7.91
N LEU A 8 -6.73 6.62 -8.69
CA LEU A 8 -6.14 6.01 -9.89
C LEU A 8 -5.84 7.05 -10.98
N THR A 9 -6.72 8.03 -11.18
CA THR A 9 -6.47 9.14 -12.11
C THR A 9 -5.24 9.94 -11.67
N LYS A 10 -5.07 10.24 -10.38
CA LYS A 10 -3.86 10.89 -9.85
C LYS A 10 -2.59 10.04 -10.03
N LEU A 11 -2.72 8.72 -10.04
CA LEU A 11 -1.63 7.78 -10.34
C LEU A 11 -1.38 7.60 -11.86
N GLY A 12 -2.09 8.33 -12.73
CA GLY A 12 -1.91 8.25 -14.19
C GLY A 12 -2.39 6.94 -14.81
N LEU A 13 -3.24 6.18 -14.10
CA LEU A 13 -3.65 4.84 -14.49
C LEU A 13 -4.85 4.85 -15.44
N VAL A 14 -4.61 4.38 -16.66
CA VAL A 14 -5.66 4.10 -17.66
C VAL A 14 -5.95 2.60 -17.62
N ILE A 15 -6.81 2.18 -16.68
CA ILE A 15 -7.16 0.77 -16.48
C ILE A 15 -8.58 0.53 -16.97
N ASN A 16 -8.79 -0.54 -17.74
CA ASN A 16 -10.12 -1.02 -18.10
C ASN A 16 -10.94 -1.30 -16.81
N PRO A 17 -12.21 -0.84 -16.72
CA PRO A 17 -13.06 -1.04 -15.53
C PRO A 17 -13.09 -2.47 -14.98
N LEU A 18 -13.11 -3.50 -15.84
CA LEU A 18 -13.13 -4.91 -15.42
C LEU A 18 -11.84 -5.34 -14.74
N LYS A 19 -10.68 -4.97 -15.33
CA LYS A 19 -9.36 -5.23 -14.73
C LYS A 19 -9.22 -4.51 -13.39
N LEU A 20 -9.75 -3.30 -13.30
CA LEU A 20 -9.76 -2.56 -12.04
C LEU A 20 -10.57 -3.27 -10.95
N ILE A 21 -11.80 -3.71 -11.26
CA ILE A 21 -12.63 -4.43 -10.29
C ILE A 21 -11.92 -5.71 -9.82
N LYS A 22 -11.24 -6.42 -10.73
CA LYS A 22 -10.45 -7.60 -10.37
C LYS A 22 -9.33 -7.26 -9.39
N LEU A 23 -8.52 -6.24 -9.68
CA LEU A 23 -7.46 -5.76 -8.78
C LEU A 23 -8.02 -5.36 -7.41
N LEU A 24 -9.11 -4.60 -7.37
CA LEU A 24 -9.72 -4.17 -6.10
C LEU A 24 -10.21 -5.37 -5.28
N LYS A 25 -10.81 -6.38 -5.92
CA LYS A 25 -11.23 -7.61 -5.25
C LYS A 25 -10.04 -8.39 -4.68
N GLN A 26 -8.92 -8.43 -5.39
CA GLN A 26 -7.71 -9.09 -4.92
C GLN A 26 -7.10 -8.36 -3.72
N VAL A 27 -7.05 -7.02 -3.76
CA VAL A 27 -6.62 -6.22 -2.62
C VAL A 27 -7.54 -6.42 -1.42
N ASP A 28 -8.86 -6.37 -1.62
CA ASP A 28 -9.83 -6.62 -0.54
C ASP A 28 -9.68 -8.03 0.05
N TYR A 29 -9.48 -9.04 -0.81
CA TYR A 29 -9.21 -10.42 -0.38
C TYR A 29 -7.92 -10.50 0.43
N LEU A 30 -6.83 -9.89 -0.04
CA LEU A 30 -5.55 -9.85 0.65
C LEU A 30 -5.69 -9.24 2.06
N PHE A 31 -6.41 -8.12 2.16
CA PHE A 31 -6.67 -7.48 3.44
C PHE A 31 -7.42 -8.42 4.38
N LYS A 32 -8.48 -9.08 3.90
CA LYS A 32 -9.29 -9.99 4.72
C LYS A 32 -8.53 -11.24 5.19
N GLN A 33 -7.63 -11.78 4.38
CA GLN A 33 -6.89 -13.00 4.71
C GLN A 33 -5.69 -12.73 5.62
N ASN A 34 -5.07 -11.55 5.52
CA ASN A 34 -3.83 -11.25 6.22
C ASN A 34 -4.04 -10.23 7.34
N GLN A 35 -5.01 -10.49 8.19
CA GLN A 35 -5.26 -9.66 9.36
C GLN A 35 -4.19 -9.88 10.44
N ASN A 36 -3.68 -8.80 11.01
CA ASN A 36 -2.83 -8.86 12.20
C ASN A 36 -3.58 -8.36 13.44
N ASN A 37 -3.06 -8.73 14.61
CA ASN A 37 -3.67 -8.44 15.90
C ASN A 37 -3.14 -7.14 16.54
N TYR A 38 -2.46 -6.27 15.78
CA TYR A 38 -1.96 -5.02 16.33
C TYR A 38 -3.13 -4.12 16.74
N PRO A 39 -3.13 -3.50 17.94
CA PRO A 39 -4.27 -2.72 18.39
C PRO A 39 -4.61 -1.58 17.41
N ASN A 40 -5.88 -1.49 17.02
CA ASN A 40 -6.39 -0.46 16.12
C ASN A 40 -7.64 0.18 16.70
N ASP A 41 -7.62 1.50 16.85
CA ASP A 41 -8.83 2.27 17.06
C ASP A 41 -9.37 2.66 15.69
N ARG A 42 -10.57 2.17 15.38
CA ARG A 42 -11.28 2.41 14.12
C ARG A 42 -11.50 3.90 13.81
N LYS A 43 -11.27 4.79 14.78
CA LYS A 43 -11.31 6.26 14.64
C LYS A 43 -10.00 6.85 14.12
N THR A 44 -8.87 6.18 14.32
CA THR A 44 -7.56 6.67 13.88
C THR A 44 -7.48 6.68 12.36
N THR A 45 -6.95 7.77 11.79
CA THR A 45 -6.74 7.91 10.34
C THR A 45 -5.27 7.84 9.95
N ASP A 46 -4.39 7.71 10.93
CA ASP A 46 -2.95 7.78 10.73
C ASP A 46 -2.45 6.41 10.34
N LEU A 47 -1.96 6.31 9.11
CA LEU A 47 -1.48 5.06 8.53
C LEU A 47 0.01 4.91 8.85
N TYR A 48 0.35 3.78 9.46
CA TYR A 48 1.73 3.37 9.72
C TYR A 48 2.11 2.20 8.83
N LEU A 49 3.37 2.18 8.45
CA LEU A 49 3.98 1.11 7.67
C LEU A 49 5.21 0.61 8.43
N LYS A 50 5.26 -0.71 8.66
CA LYS A 50 6.44 -1.39 9.18
C LYS A 50 7.04 -2.27 8.09
N ILE A 51 8.33 -2.09 7.82
CA ILE A 51 9.11 -2.90 6.88
C ILE A 51 10.24 -3.51 7.71
N ASP A 52 10.11 -4.80 8.04
CA ASP A 52 11.01 -5.49 8.97
C ASP A 52 11.25 -4.67 10.26
N SER A 53 12.46 -4.13 10.43
CA SER A 53 12.84 -3.31 11.59
C SER A 53 12.51 -1.82 11.46
N SER A 54 12.23 -1.35 10.24
CA SER A 54 11.98 0.06 9.96
C SER A 54 10.49 0.42 10.09
N MET A 55 10.22 1.55 10.72
CA MET A 55 8.85 2.03 10.98
C MET A 55 8.65 3.40 10.35
N TYR A 56 7.48 3.61 9.75
CA TYR A 56 7.13 4.82 9.03
C TYR A 56 5.69 5.25 9.34
N VAL A 57 5.44 6.55 9.30
CA VAL A 57 4.09 7.12 9.31
C VAL A 57 3.79 7.80 7.97
N PHE A 58 2.58 7.64 7.45
CA PHE A 58 2.13 8.29 6.22
C PHE A 58 1.52 9.66 6.54
N GLN A 59 2.25 10.73 6.21
CA GLN A 59 1.84 12.12 6.44
C GLN A 59 2.29 13.00 5.27
N GLY A 60 1.47 13.97 4.87
CA GLY A 60 1.85 14.91 3.81
C GLY A 60 2.19 14.24 2.46
N ASN A 61 1.49 13.16 2.13
CA ASN A 61 1.66 12.35 0.92
C ASN A 61 3.03 11.63 0.81
N LYS A 62 3.70 11.42 1.94
CA LYS A 62 4.94 10.65 2.01
C LYS A 62 4.93 9.78 3.26
N PHE A 63 5.73 8.72 3.22
CA PHE A 63 6.15 8.08 4.46
C PHE A 63 7.16 9.00 5.17
N SER A 64 7.35 8.84 6.47
CA SER A 64 8.40 9.51 7.24
C SER A 64 8.80 8.56 8.36
N LYS A 65 10.11 8.35 8.52
CA LYS A 65 10.65 7.36 9.46
C LYS A 65 10.31 7.77 10.90
N VAL A 66 9.92 6.81 11.72
CA VAL A 66 9.63 6.98 13.15
C VAL A 66 10.39 5.94 13.96
N GLU A 67 10.71 6.26 15.21
CA GLU A 67 11.48 5.36 16.08
C GLU A 67 10.63 4.25 16.68
N LYS A 68 9.34 4.52 16.93
CA LYS A 68 8.41 3.56 17.55
C LYS A 68 7.00 3.69 16.96
N LEU A 69 6.29 2.56 16.96
CA LEU A 69 4.86 2.54 16.68
C LEU A 69 4.08 3.01 17.91
N PRO A 70 2.98 3.78 17.75
CA PRO A 70 2.03 4.03 18.83
C PRO A 70 1.38 2.72 19.29
N GLU A 71 1.00 2.64 20.57
CA GLU A 71 0.34 1.45 21.15
C GLU A 71 -0.93 1.04 20.39
N VAL A 72 -1.61 2.01 19.77
CA VAL A 72 -2.79 1.83 18.95
C VAL A 72 -2.61 2.58 17.64
N CYS A 73 -2.57 1.87 16.51
CA CYS A 73 -2.45 2.50 15.20
C CYS A 73 -2.98 1.64 14.04
N SER A 74 -3.27 2.29 12.92
CA SER A 74 -3.57 1.64 11.66
C SER A 74 -2.27 1.18 11.00
N LEU A 75 -2.01 -0.13 10.97
CA LEU A 75 -0.71 -0.68 10.61
C LEU A 75 -0.79 -1.57 9.37
N ILE A 76 0.13 -1.33 8.44
CA ILE A 76 0.51 -2.28 7.38
C ILE A 76 1.91 -2.79 7.70
N THR A 77 2.14 -4.09 7.57
CA THR A 77 3.47 -4.69 7.65
C THR A 77 3.86 -5.31 6.31
N LEU A 78 5.13 -5.16 5.97
CA LEU A 78 5.80 -5.76 4.82
C LEU A 78 7.21 -6.20 5.24
N SER A 79 7.91 -6.89 4.36
CA SER A 79 9.34 -7.15 4.49
C SER A 79 10.15 -6.33 3.47
N GLU A 80 11.45 -6.20 3.72
CA GLU A 80 12.40 -5.69 2.73
C GLU A 80 12.52 -6.63 1.52
N ARG A 81 12.30 -7.94 1.73
CA ARG A 81 12.36 -8.96 0.68
C ARG A 81 11.26 -8.75 -0.36
N SER A 82 10.01 -8.60 0.05
CA SER A 82 8.88 -8.32 -0.85
C SER A 82 9.07 -7.02 -1.61
N ILE A 83 9.60 -5.98 -0.96
CA ILE A 83 9.93 -4.71 -1.61
C ILE A 83 10.99 -4.92 -2.69
N THR A 84 12.07 -5.63 -2.36
CA THR A 84 13.18 -5.91 -3.29
C THR A 84 12.69 -6.68 -4.52
N LYS A 85 11.90 -7.73 -4.33
CA LYS A 85 11.34 -8.50 -5.45
C LYS A 85 10.38 -7.67 -6.30
N SER A 86 9.56 -6.84 -5.66
CA SER A 86 8.63 -5.93 -6.35
C SER A 86 9.37 -4.91 -7.22
N LEU A 87 10.49 -4.38 -6.73
CA LEU A 87 11.35 -3.47 -7.49
C LEU A 87 12.04 -4.16 -8.67
N ALA A 88 12.48 -5.41 -8.50
CA ALA A 88 13.04 -6.20 -9.59
C ALA A 88 12.03 -6.40 -10.73
N ILE A 89 10.74 -6.62 -10.42
CA ILE A 89 9.66 -6.66 -11.43
C ILE A 89 9.55 -5.35 -12.22
N LEU A 90 9.88 -4.22 -11.58
CA LEU A 90 9.86 -2.88 -12.18
C LEU A 90 11.16 -2.50 -12.89
N GLY A 91 12.17 -3.38 -12.88
CA GLY A 91 13.49 -3.10 -13.44
C GLY A 91 14.36 -2.16 -12.59
N GLU A 92 13.99 -1.94 -11.33
CA GLU A 92 14.74 -1.11 -10.37
C GLU A 92 15.63 -2.04 -9.53
N THR A 93 16.95 -1.98 -9.73
CA THR A 93 17.89 -2.95 -9.13
C THR A 93 18.79 -2.39 -8.03
N GLU A 94 18.93 -1.06 -7.94
CA GLU A 94 19.96 -0.42 -7.10
C GLU A 94 19.43 0.11 -5.76
N GLN A 95 18.14 0.46 -5.66
CA GLN A 95 17.57 1.03 -4.43
C GLN A 95 16.40 0.20 -3.93
N LYS A 96 16.49 -0.31 -2.69
CA LYS A 96 15.52 -1.21 -2.04
C LYS A 96 14.64 -0.49 -1.01
N ASP A 97 13.98 0.56 -1.44
CA ASP A 97 13.19 1.42 -0.54
C ASP A 97 11.73 1.51 -1.01
N ILE A 98 10.81 1.61 -0.05
CA ILE A 98 9.39 1.83 -0.30
C ILE A 98 9.14 3.10 -1.10
N TYR A 99 9.91 4.17 -0.93
CA TYR A 99 9.71 5.37 -1.76
C TYR A 99 10.04 5.11 -3.22
N VAL A 100 11.06 4.32 -3.50
CA VAL A 100 11.44 3.93 -4.86
C VAL A 100 10.36 3.05 -5.46
N LEU A 101 9.83 2.10 -4.68
CA LEU A 101 8.73 1.25 -5.11
C LEU A 101 7.50 2.08 -5.46
N LEU A 102 7.08 3.01 -4.59
CA LEU A 102 5.93 3.89 -4.84
C LEU A 102 6.15 4.80 -6.05
N LYS A 103 7.35 5.36 -6.21
CA LYS A 103 7.72 6.20 -7.35
C LYS A 103 7.70 5.39 -8.65
N ALA A 104 8.25 4.19 -8.66
CA ALA A 104 8.25 3.31 -9.82
C ALA A 104 6.82 2.86 -10.16
N LEU A 105 6.03 2.46 -9.16
CA LEU A 105 4.61 2.13 -9.31
C LEU A 105 3.80 3.28 -9.91
N SER A 106 4.10 4.54 -9.59
CA SER A 106 3.38 5.70 -10.18
C SER A 106 3.59 5.85 -11.69
N LYS A 107 4.61 5.22 -12.26
CA LYS A 107 4.92 5.26 -13.70
C LYS A 107 4.33 4.06 -14.46
N VAL A 108 3.91 3.02 -13.75
CA VAL A 108 3.38 1.79 -14.35
C VAL A 108 1.99 2.07 -14.92
N LYS A 109 1.80 1.82 -16.22
CA LYS A 109 0.47 1.93 -16.85
C LYS A 109 -0.20 0.57 -17.05
N ASN A 110 0.53 -0.52 -16.82
CA ASN A 110 0.05 -1.87 -17.07
C ASN A 110 -0.50 -2.52 -15.79
N ALA A 111 -1.80 -2.84 -15.81
CA ALA A 111 -2.49 -3.56 -14.74
C ALA A 111 -1.86 -4.94 -14.42
N ASP A 112 -1.29 -5.63 -15.41
CA ASP A 112 -0.70 -6.96 -15.22
C ASP A 112 0.63 -6.86 -14.43
N THR A 113 1.33 -5.73 -14.50
CA THR A 113 2.49 -5.46 -13.65
C THR A 113 2.08 -5.26 -12.18
N TYR A 114 0.97 -4.57 -11.93
CA TYR A 114 0.42 -4.46 -10.57
C TYR A 114 0.07 -5.83 -9.99
N GLN A 115 -0.51 -6.73 -10.79
CA GLN A 115 -0.81 -8.08 -10.36
C GLN A 115 0.43 -8.79 -9.83
N LYS A 116 1.52 -8.82 -10.61
CA LYS A 116 2.77 -9.49 -10.22
C LYS A 116 3.34 -8.93 -8.92
N ILE A 117 3.27 -7.61 -8.76
CA ILE A 117 3.73 -6.94 -7.53
C ILE A 117 2.84 -7.30 -6.34
N PHE A 118 1.52 -7.36 -6.52
CA PHE A 118 0.62 -7.82 -5.47
C PHE A 118 0.91 -9.26 -5.06
N ASP A 119 1.21 -10.13 -6.01
CA ASP A 119 1.53 -11.52 -5.72
C ASP A 119 2.81 -11.62 -4.87
N GLU A 120 3.87 -10.86 -5.19
CA GLU A 120 5.12 -10.83 -4.37
C GLU A 120 4.96 -10.19 -2.99
N ILE A 121 4.06 -9.22 -2.86
CA ILE A 121 3.77 -8.57 -1.58
C ILE A 121 2.89 -9.47 -0.71
N SER A 122 2.03 -10.30 -1.32
CA SER A 122 0.97 -11.02 -0.62
C SER A 122 1.46 -11.96 0.47
N GLU A 123 2.61 -12.61 0.28
CA GLU A 123 3.15 -13.62 1.21
C GLU A 123 3.58 -13.03 2.56
N GLU A 124 4.04 -11.78 2.57
CA GLU A 124 4.66 -11.14 3.74
C GLU A 124 3.89 -9.87 4.16
N PHE A 125 2.73 -9.64 3.55
CA PHE A 125 1.80 -8.57 3.89
C PHE A 125 0.94 -8.94 5.10
N SER A 126 0.77 -8.00 6.03
CA SER A 126 -0.31 -8.09 7.01
C SER A 126 -0.85 -6.71 7.38
N THR A 127 -2.09 -6.64 7.87
CA THR A 127 -2.69 -5.38 8.29
C THR A 127 -3.77 -5.55 9.36
N ASN A 128 -4.00 -4.55 10.20
CA ASN A 128 -5.19 -4.48 11.06
C ASN A 128 -6.30 -3.57 10.48
N LEU A 129 -6.20 -3.27 9.17
CA LEU A 129 -7.11 -2.39 8.47
C LEU A 129 -8.06 -3.18 7.59
N SER A 130 -9.27 -2.63 7.42
CA SER A 130 -10.09 -2.91 6.25
C SER A 130 -9.63 -2.06 5.06
N MET A 131 -9.90 -2.54 3.84
CA MET A 131 -9.64 -1.78 2.62
C MET A 131 -10.30 -0.39 2.65
N ASN A 132 -11.51 -0.29 3.23
CA ASN A 132 -12.22 0.98 3.38
C ASN A 132 -11.47 1.97 4.30
N GLN A 133 -10.85 1.49 5.38
CA GLN A 133 -10.03 2.34 6.25
C GLN A 133 -8.76 2.82 5.54
N LEU A 134 -8.12 1.96 4.75
CA LEU A 134 -6.98 2.35 3.93
C LEU A 134 -7.38 3.45 2.94
N ILE A 135 -8.47 3.26 2.20
CA ILE A 135 -8.96 4.24 1.22
C ILE A 135 -9.23 5.59 1.91
N LYS A 136 -9.87 5.60 3.08
CA LYS A 136 -10.11 6.84 3.86
C LYS A 136 -8.82 7.54 4.25
N SER A 137 -7.84 6.79 4.74
CA SER A 137 -6.53 7.32 5.17
C SER A 137 -5.77 7.95 4.00
N ILE A 138 -5.73 7.27 2.84
CA ILE A 138 -5.09 7.79 1.63
C ILE A 138 -5.87 8.98 1.06
N SER A 139 -7.20 8.90 0.99
CA SER A 139 -8.04 9.95 0.39
C SER A 139 -7.90 11.29 1.11
N LYS A 140 -7.79 11.28 2.44
CA LYS A 140 -7.58 12.50 3.24
C LYS A 140 -6.29 13.25 2.88
N VAL A 141 -5.28 12.52 2.43
CA VAL A 141 -3.94 13.03 2.13
C VAL A 141 -3.79 13.34 0.65
N VAL A 142 -4.32 12.47 -0.22
CA VAL A 142 -4.16 12.55 -1.67
C VAL A 142 -5.25 13.39 -2.34
N LEU A 143 -6.44 13.54 -1.77
CA LEU A 143 -7.55 14.32 -2.38
C LEU A 143 -7.71 15.73 -1.80
N LYS A 144 -6.89 16.09 -0.79
CA LYS A 144 -6.65 17.49 -0.45
C LYS A 144 -5.73 18.13 -1.47
#